data_AF-A0A2T4LJ83-F1
#
_entry.id   AF-A0A2T4LJ83-F1
#
_cell.length_a   1.000
_cell.length_b   1.000
_cell.length_c   1.000
_cell.angle_alpha   90.00
_cell.angle_beta   90.00
_cell.angle_gamma   90.00
#
_symmetry.space_group_name_H-M   'P 1'
#
loop_
_entity.id
_entity.type
_entity.pdbx_description
1 polymer ?
#
loop_
_entity_poly.entity_id
_entity_poly.type
_entity_poly.pdbx_seq_one_letter_code
_entity_poly.pdbx_strand_id
1 'polypeptide(L)'
;DQLNDYVSGQEKAKKSLAVAVYNHYKRIQQLGPNEDEVELQKSNVALIGPTGSGKTLLAQTLAKTLNVPFAIAEAKSLKEAGDGGDEGENILLRLIQAADFDIDKAEKGIIYVDEIDKIARKSENT
;
A
#
# COMPACT_ATOMS: atom_id res chain seq x y z
N ASP A 1 -10.27 -15.19 6.91
CA ASP A 1 -9.69 -16.52 7.11
C ASP A 1 -8.27 -16.64 6.61
N GLN A 2 -7.96 -16.40 5.34
CA GLN A 2 -6.59 -16.56 4.80
C GLN A 2 -5.49 -15.72 5.50
N LEU A 3 -5.78 -14.51 6.00
CA LEU A 3 -4.81 -13.74 6.81
C LEU A 3 -4.52 -14.36 8.19
N ASN A 4 -5.45 -15.15 8.73
CA ASN A 4 -5.31 -15.76 10.06
C ASN A 4 -4.29 -16.91 10.04
N ASP A 5 -4.06 -17.52 8.89
CA ASP A 5 -3.12 -18.63 8.73
C ASP A 5 -1.66 -18.18 8.86
N TYR A 6 -1.39 -16.89 8.62
CA TYR A 6 -0.03 -16.33 8.63
C TYR A 6 0.20 -15.27 9.72
N VAL A 7 -0.85 -14.56 10.16
CA VAL A 7 -0.75 -13.55 11.21
C VAL A 7 -1.71 -13.88 12.33
N SER A 8 -1.18 -14.20 13.51
CA SER A 8 -1.97 -14.42 14.71
C SER A 8 -2.35 -13.10 15.38
N GLY A 9 -3.62 -12.97 15.81
CA GLY A 9 -4.15 -11.74 16.42
C GLY A 9 -4.25 -10.57 15.42
N GLN A 10 -4.07 -9.33 15.89
CA GLN A 10 -4.18 -8.11 15.06
C GLN A 10 -5.54 -7.95 14.33
N GLU A 11 -6.63 -8.44 14.95
CA GLU A 11 -7.96 -8.51 14.33
C GLU A 11 -8.45 -7.15 13.80
N LYS A 12 -8.17 -6.07 14.54
CA LYS A 12 -8.51 -4.70 14.10
C LYS A 12 -7.79 -4.32 12.80
N ALA A 13 -6.50 -4.61 12.70
CA ALA A 13 -5.70 -4.28 11.51
C ALA A 13 -6.15 -5.13 10.30
N LYS A 14 -6.37 -6.43 10.50
CA LYS A 14 -6.90 -7.33 9.46
C LYS A 14 -8.24 -6.84 8.92
N LYS A 15 -9.18 -6.47 9.79
CA LYS A 15 -10.50 -5.95 9.40
C LYS A 15 -10.38 -4.64 8.64
N SER A 16 -9.57 -3.70 9.12
CA SER A 16 -9.34 -2.42 8.42
C SER A 16 -8.73 -2.61 7.04
N LEU A 17 -7.75 -3.52 6.88
CA LEU A 17 -7.17 -3.83 5.58
C LEU A 17 -8.17 -4.50 4.63
N ALA A 18 -8.98 -5.44 5.12
CA ALA A 18 -10.00 -6.08 4.32
C ALA A 18 -11.01 -5.06 3.74
N VAL A 19 -11.44 -4.10 4.56
CA VAL A 19 -12.33 -3.01 4.11
C VAL A 19 -11.64 -2.10 3.10
N ALA A 20 -10.38 -1.72 3.35
CA ALA A 20 -9.63 -0.86 2.44
C ALA A 20 -9.43 -1.52 1.06
N VAL A 21 -9.08 -2.80 1.04
CA VAL A 21 -8.94 -3.58 -0.21
C VAL A 21 -10.27 -3.69 -0.93
N TYR A 22 -11.35 -4.04 -0.22
CA TYR A 22 -12.70 -4.13 -0.82
C TYR A 22 -13.08 -2.80 -1.50
N ASN A 23 -12.88 -1.68 -0.81
CA ASN A 23 -13.15 -0.35 -1.36
C ASN A 23 -12.24 -0.02 -2.55
N HIS A 24 -10.97 -0.42 -2.52
CA HIS A 24 -10.04 -0.22 -3.64
C HIS A 24 -10.49 -0.96 -4.90
N TYR A 25 -10.90 -2.22 -4.79
CA TYR A 25 -11.45 -2.97 -5.93
C TYR A 25 -12.75 -2.38 -6.44
N LYS A 26 -13.67 -1.99 -5.54
CA LYS A 26 -14.93 -1.35 -5.94
C LYS A 26 -14.66 -0.07 -6.74
N ARG A 27 -13.73 0.76 -6.27
CA ARG A 27 -13.31 1.98 -6.96
C ARG A 27 -12.75 1.70 -8.36
N ILE A 28 -11.84 0.72 -8.51
CA ILE A 28 -11.28 0.38 -9.83
C ILE A 28 -12.37 -0.07 -10.79
N GLN A 29 -13.33 -0.88 -10.33
CA GLN A 29 -14.43 -1.37 -11.18
C GLN A 29 -15.43 -0.26 -11.57
N GLN A 30 -15.56 0.78 -10.76
CA GLN A 30 -16.46 1.92 -11.02
C GLN A 30 -15.84 3.01 -11.90
N LEU A 31 -14.56 2.94 -12.27
CA LEU A 31 -13.94 3.87 -13.23
C LEU A 31 -14.45 3.68 -14.69
N GLY A 32 -15.58 3.00 -14.89
CA GLY A 32 -16.25 2.82 -16.19
C GLY A 32 -17.07 4.07 -16.61
N PRO A 33 -17.55 4.12 -17.87
CA PRO A 33 -18.07 5.33 -18.54
C PRO A 33 -19.40 5.92 -17.99
N ASN A 34 -19.87 5.48 -16.82
CA ASN A 34 -21.08 6.04 -16.21
C ASN A 34 -20.69 7.15 -15.23
N GLU A 35 -20.58 8.38 -15.75
CA GLU A 35 -20.13 9.60 -15.06
C GLU A 35 -21.07 10.12 -13.94
N ASP A 36 -22.14 9.39 -13.59
CA ASP A 36 -23.12 9.78 -12.56
C ASP A 36 -22.87 9.15 -11.18
N GLU A 37 -21.85 8.29 -11.03
CA GLU A 37 -21.55 7.65 -9.74
C GLU A 37 -20.56 8.46 -8.89
N VAL A 38 -20.93 8.65 -7.63
CA VAL A 38 -20.14 9.25 -6.54
C VAL A 38 -18.65 8.90 -6.66
N GLU A 39 -17.80 9.92 -6.81
CA GLU A 39 -16.35 9.77 -6.91
C GLU A 39 -15.79 9.13 -5.63
N LEU A 40 -15.45 7.84 -5.70
CA LEU A 40 -14.86 7.12 -4.56
C LEU A 40 -13.41 7.56 -4.36
N GLN A 41 -13.16 8.30 -3.28
CA GLN A 41 -11.81 8.68 -2.89
C GLN A 41 -10.94 7.48 -2.51
N LYS A 42 -9.64 7.58 -2.82
CA LYS A 42 -8.65 6.57 -2.42
C LYS A 42 -8.55 6.49 -0.90
N SER A 43 -8.70 5.29 -0.34
CA SER A 43 -8.47 5.02 1.08
C SER A 43 -7.12 4.32 1.27
N ASN A 44 -6.08 5.10 1.62
CA ASN A 44 -4.80 4.54 2.04
C ASN A 44 -4.86 4.10 3.51
N VAL A 45 -4.03 3.13 3.90
CA VAL A 45 -3.99 2.61 5.27
C VAL A 45 -2.65 2.92 5.92
N ALA A 46 -2.68 3.46 7.13
CA ALA A 46 -1.51 3.59 7.99
C ALA A 46 -1.54 2.51 9.08
N LEU A 47 -0.53 1.63 9.10
CA LEU A 47 -0.39 0.59 10.10
C LEU A 47 0.50 1.08 11.24
N ILE A 48 -0.08 1.24 12.44
CA ILE A 48 0.63 1.71 13.63
C ILE A 48 0.75 0.56 14.63
N GLY A 49 1.97 0.31 15.10
CA GLY A 49 2.26 -0.73 16.08
C GLY A 49 3.75 -0.87 16.34
N PRO A 50 4.15 -1.54 17.44
CA PRO A 50 5.55 -1.67 17.84
C PRO A 50 6.37 -2.45 16.80
N THR A 51 7.70 -2.33 16.86
CA THR A 51 8.61 -3.16 16.07
C THR A 51 8.36 -4.64 16.36
N GLY A 52 8.44 -5.48 15.33
CA GLY A 52 8.21 -6.93 15.47
C GLY A 52 6.74 -7.38 15.59
N SER A 53 5.77 -6.46 15.55
CA SER A 53 4.32 -6.81 15.59
C SER A 53 3.75 -7.42 14.31
N GLY A 54 4.58 -7.61 13.28
CA GLY A 54 4.17 -8.26 12.02
C GLY A 54 3.53 -7.33 10.97
N LYS A 55 3.71 -6.00 11.05
CA LYS A 55 3.16 -5.04 10.05
C LYS A 55 3.57 -5.37 8.61
N THR A 56 4.87 -5.57 8.38
CA THR A 56 5.41 -5.94 7.06
C THR A 56 4.90 -7.31 6.61
N LEU A 57 4.85 -8.28 7.52
CA LEU A 57 4.31 -9.62 7.24
C LEU A 57 2.82 -9.57 6.86
N LEU A 58 2.04 -8.73 7.54
CA LEU A 58 0.61 -8.52 7.27
C LEU A 58 0.39 -7.99 5.85
N ALA A 59 1.15 -6.96 5.44
CA ALA A 59 1.07 -6.40 4.09
C ALA A 59 1.49 -7.40 3.01
N GLN A 60 2.60 -8.12 3.22
CA GLN A 60 3.07 -9.17 2.31
C GLN A 60 2.06 -10.32 2.18
N THR A 61 1.49 -10.77 3.30
CA THR A 61 0.49 -11.84 3.31
C THR A 61 -0.76 -11.41 2.57
N LEU A 62 -1.21 -10.16 2.79
CA LEU A 62 -2.37 -9.61 2.08
C LEU A 62 -2.15 -9.63 0.56
N ALA A 63 -1.00 -9.15 0.07
CA ALA A 63 -0.70 -9.16 -1.35
C ALA A 63 -0.65 -10.58 -1.94
N LYS A 64 0.00 -11.53 -1.23
CA LYS A 64 0.04 -12.94 -1.63
C LYS A 64 -1.35 -13.58 -1.67
N THR A 65 -2.17 -13.29 -0.67
CA THR A 65 -3.54 -13.80 -0.54
C THR A 65 -4.42 -13.32 -1.70
N LEU A 66 -4.25 -12.07 -2.10
CA LEU A 66 -4.99 -11.45 -3.21
C LEU A 66 -4.37 -11.75 -4.58
N ASN A 67 -3.18 -12.36 -4.61
CA ASN A 67 -2.39 -12.58 -5.82
C ASN A 67 -2.22 -11.31 -6.67
N VAL A 68 -1.82 -10.21 -6.02
CA VAL A 68 -1.61 -8.91 -6.67
C VAL A 68 -0.14 -8.49 -6.60
N PRO A 69 0.31 -7.63 -7.54
CA PRO A 69 1.65 -7.06 -7.50
C PRO A 69 1.93 -6.34 -6.17
N PHE A 70 3.16 -6.45 -5.68
CA PHE A 70 3.56 -5.88 -4.40
C PHE A 70 4.91 -5.21 -4.49
N ALA A 71 5.01 -3.98 -3.98
CA ALA A 71 6.26 -3.25 -3.91
C ALA A 71 6.47 -2.67 -2.51
N ILE A 72 7.72 -2.72 -2.03
CA ILE A 72 8.14 -2.14 -0.75
C ILE A 72 9.09 -0.98 -1.03
N ALA A 73 8.92 0.12 -0.28
CA ALA A 73 9.90 1.19 -0.15
C ALA A 73 10.09 1.57 1.32
N GLU A 74 11.25 2.13 1.62
CA GLU A 74 11.48 2.88 2.85
C GLU A 74 11.07 4.33 2.63
N ALA A 75 10.45 4.93 3.64
CA ALA A 75 10.01 6.32 3.56
C ALA A 75 11.15 7.31 3.27
N LYS A 76 12.37 6.99 3.72
CA LYS A 76 13.56 7.82 3.48
C LYS A 76 13.83 8.02 1.99
N SER A 77 13.76 6.94 1.20
CA SER A 77 13.98 6.98 -0.25
C SER A 77 12.92 7.81 -0.99
N LEU A 78 11.68 7.87 -0.47
CA LEU A 78 10.63 8.71 -1.04
C LEU A 78 10.86 10.21 -0.79
N LYS A 79 11.49 10.56 0.33
CA LYS A 79 11.82 11.96 0.64
C LYS A 79 12.93 12.49 -0.28
N GLU A 80 13.98 11.69 -0.47
CA GLU A 80 15.12 12.04 -1.33
C GLU A 80 14.67 12.26 -2.80
N ALA A 81 13.58 11.62 -3.21
CA ALA A 81 12.96 11.84 -4.50
C ALA A 81 12.21 13.17 -4.65
N GLY A 82 11.54 13.63 -3.59
CA GLY A 82 10.82 14.91 -3.59
C GLY A 82 11.74 16.13 -3.69
N ASP A 83 13.01 15.96 -3.30
CA ASP A 83 14.06 16.98 -3.37
C ASP A 83 14.87 16.96 -4.69
N GLY A 84 14.38 16.24 -5.73
CA GLY A 84 15.00 16.18 -7.06
C GLY A 84 15.93 14.99 -7.31
N GLY A 85 15.83 13.91 -6.52
CA GLY A 85 16.53 12.65 -6.75
C GLY A 85 15.75 11.64 -7.60
N ASP A 86 16.44 10.90 -8.47
CA ASP A 86 15.88 9.88 -9.40
C ASP A 86 15.20 8.67 -8.72
N GLU A 87 15.08 8.63 -7.39
CA GLU A 87 14.76 7.41 -6.62
C GLU A 87 13.27 7.24 -6.28
N GLY A 88 12.41 8.24 -6.54
CA GLY A 88 10.97 8.18 -6.26
C GLY A 88 10.15 7.47 -7.34
N GLU A 89 10.61 7.54 -8.59
CA GLU A 89 10.03 6.81 -9.72
C GLU A 89 10.25 5.29 -9.60
N ASN A 90 11.13 4.86 -8.69
CA ASN A 90 11.56 3.48 -8.59
C ASN A 90 10.52 2.56 -7.95
N ILE A 91 9.65 3.03 -7.03
CA ILE A 91 8.64 2.13 -6.43
C ILE A 91 7.51 1.78 -7.40
N LEU A 92 7.05 2.74 -8.21
CA LEU A 92 6.05 2.47 -9.24
C LEU A 92 6.63 1.53 -10.29
N LEU A 93 7.88 1.75 -10.71
CA LEU A 93 8.59 0.85 -11.61
C LEU A 93 8.67 -0.56 -11.04
N ARG A 94 9.03 -0.72 -9.76
CA ARG A 94 9.06 -2.03 -9.08
C ARG A 94 7.68 -2.69 -9.05
N LEU A 95 6.62 -1.92 -8.83
CA LEU A 95 5.25 -2.45 -8.84
C LEU A 95 4.85 -2.93 -10.25
N ILE A 96 5.18 -2.15 -11.28
CA ILE A 96 4.92 -2.49 -12.68
C ILE A 96 5.73 -3.72 -13.09
N GLN A 97 7.00 -3.81 -12.68
CA GLN A 97 7.83 -5.01 -12.87
C GLN A 97 7.23 -6.23 -12.18
N ALA A 98 6.76 -6.09 -10.94
CA ALA A 98 6.06 -7.15 -10.20
C ALA A 98 4.70 -7.53 -10.83
N ALA A 99 4.17 -6.68 -11.71
CA ALA A 99 2.99 -6.94 -12.51
C ALA A 99 3.30 -7.52 -13.90
N ASP A 100 4.57 -7.85 -14.20
CA ASP A 100 5.01 -8.25 -15.54
C ASP A 100 4.65 -7.20 -16.61
N PHE A 101 4.73 -5.91 -16.26
CA PHE A 101 4.37 -4.76 -17.08
C PHE A 101 2.88 -4.68 -17.49
N ASP A 102 2.01 -5.44 -16.82
CA ASP A 102 0.55 -5.39 -16.96
C ASP A 102 -0.04 -4.28 -16.09
N ILE A 103 -0.55 -3.23 -16.75
CA ILE A 103 -1.09 -2.04 -16.07
C ILE A 103 -2.37 -2.39 -15.29
N ASP A 104 -3.25 -3.21 -15.84
CA ASP A 104 -4.52 -3.60 -15.19
C ASP A 104 -4.28 -4.43 -13.92
N LYS A 105 -3.15 -5.16 -13.86
CA LYS A 105 -2.67 -5.79 -12.63
C LYS A 105 -2.00 -4.80 -11.69
N ALA A 106 -1.16 -3.90 -12.21
CA ALA A 106 -0.46 -2.91 -11.41
C ALA A 106 -1.43 -1.97 -10.66
N GLU A 107 -2.57 -1.60 -11.26
CA GLU A 107 -3.62 -0.80 -10.62
C GLU A 107 -4.22 -1.48 -9.37
N LYS A 108 -4.28 -2.81 -9.37
CA LYS A 108 -4.71 -3.65 -8.23
C LYS A 108 -3.59 -3.90 -7.23
N GLY A 109 -2.37 -3.48 -7.55
CA GLY A 109 -1.18 -3.71 -6.75
C GLY A 109 -1.17 -2.95 -5.42
N ILE A 110 -0.32 -3.42 -4.51
CA ILE A 110 -0.14 -2.86 -3.17
C ILE A 110 1.26 -2.28 -3.04
N ILE A 111 1.33 -1.03 -2.61
CA ILE A 111 2.57 -0.36 -2.20
C ILE A 111 2.60 -0.32 -0.68
N TYR A 112 3.67 -0.87 -0.10
CA TYR A 112 3.96 -0.78 1.33
C TYR A 112 5.16 0.15 1.57
N VAL A 113 4.95 1.17 2.39
CA VAL A 113 6.01 2.10 2.78
C VAL A 113 6.34 1.86 4.24
N ASP A 114 7.56 1.39 4.52
CA ASP A 114 8.04 1.17 5.88
C ASP A 114 8.76 2.41 6.43
N GLU A 115 8.94 2.46 7.74
CA GLU A 115 9.71 3.50 8.45
C GLU A 115 9.23 4.94 8.21
N ILE A 116 7.92 5.13 8.03
CA ILE A 116 7.31 6.46 7.85
C ILE A 116 7.57 7.41 9.01
N ASP A 117 7.85 6.89 10.20
CA ASP A 117 8.23 7.68 11.37
C ASP A 117 9.60 8.36 11.22
N LYS A 118 10.50 7.83 10.36
CA LYS A 118 11.82 8.44 10.12
C LYS A 118 11.72 9.76 9.34
N ILE A 119 10.71 9.94 8.50
CA ILE A 119 10.51 11.19 7.75
C ILE A 119 9.80 12.28 8.58
N ALA A 120 9.06 11.90 9.62
CA ALA A 120 8.32 12.83 10.48
C ALA A 120 9.22 13.63 11.44
N ARG A 121 10.47 13.22 11.67
CA ARG A 121 11.40 13.84 12.65
C ARG A 121 12.03 15.17 12.21
N LYS A 122 11.44 15.92 11.29
CA LYS A 122 11.99 17.21 10.81
C LYS A 122 11.00 18.39 10.86
N SER A 123 10.10 18.39 11.84
CA SER A 123 9.34 19.58 12.24
C SER A 123 9.91 20.18 13.53
N GLU A 124 11.22 20.39 13.59
CA GLU A 124 11.80 21.42 14.45
C GLU A 124 12.58 22.38 13.56
N ASN A 125 12.27 23.66 13.72
CA ASN A 125 12.77 24.86 13.03
C ASN A 125 11.99 25.29 11.77
N THR A 126 10.83 25.92 11.98
CA THR A 126 10.73 27.40 11.98
C THR A 126 9.54 27.83 12.84
#